data_AF-A0A428XND1-F1
#
_entry.id   AF-A0A428XND1-F1
#
_cell.length_a   1.000
_cell.length_b   1.000
_cell.length_c   1.000
_cell.angle_alpha   90.00
_cell.angle_beta   90.00
_cell.angle_gamma   90.00
#
_symmetry.space_group_name_H-M   'P 1'
#
loop_
_entity.id
_entity.type
_entity.pdbx_description
1 polymer ?
#
loop_
_entity_poly.entity_id
_entity_poly.type
_entity_poly.pdbx_seq_one_letter_code
_entity_poly.pdbx_strand_id
1 'polypeptide(L)'
;MQQLPEALLWATVGDLDVIERLSRQAHQVRFPTWLCSYDGQQWPCEPARSDLLLDLGWIKVAIYCAVLMERATKDLSSSTPKELWQRFIEWTEPPHEARNLLLRQTA
;
A
#
# COMPACT_ATOMS: atom_id res chain seq x y z
N MET A 1 -16.63 -11.41 -9.69
CA MET A 1 -16.66 -10.00 -9.24
C MET A 1 -16.41 -9.99 -7.74
N GLN A 2 -15.14 -10.06 -7.33
CA GLN A 2 -14.80 -9.87 -5.93
C GLN A 2 -14.98 -8.37 -5.67
N GLN A 3 -15.99 -7.99 -4.88
CA GLN A 3 -16.27 -6.59 -4.56
C GLN A 3 -14.98 -5.96 -4.09
N LEU A 4 -14.53 -4.93 -4.83
CA LEU A 4 -13.37 -4.14 -4.47
C LEU A 4 -13.57 -3.71 -3.01
N PRO A 5 -12.68 -4.12 -2.10
CA PRO A 5 -12.90 -3.90 -0.68
C PRO A 5 -13.17 -2.41 -0.50
N GLU A 6 -14.24 -2.07 0.23
CA GLU A 6 -14.61 -0.71 0.62
C GLU A 6 -13.42 0.10 1.16
N ALA A 7 -12.36 -0.61 1.60
CA ALA A 7 -11.07 -0.03 1.91
C ALA A 7 -10.31 0.69 0.80
N LEU A 8 -10.36 0.17 -0.42
CA LEU A 8 -9.81 0.86 -1.59
C LEU A 8 -10.54 2.17 -1.85
N LEU A 9 -11.86 2.21 -1.59
CA LEU A 9 -12.70 3.38 -1.86
C LEU A 9 -12.44 4.54 -0.89
N TRP A 10 -12.13 4.28 0.39
CA TRP A 10 -11.75 5.35 1.32
C TRP A 10 -10.26 5.74 1.24
N ALA A 11 -9.39 4.84 0.77
CA ALA A 11 -7.97 5.15 0.55
C ALA A 11 -7.74 6.15 -0.60
N THR A 12 -8.64 6.13 -1.57
CA THR A 12 -8.45 6.77 -2.88
C THR A 12 -9.29 8.01 -3.09
N VAL A 13 -10.09 8.46 -2.11
CA VAL A 13 -11.13 9.52 -2.23
C VAL A 13 -10.99 10.36 -3.50
N GLY A 14 -11.64 9.90 -4.58
CA GLY A 14 -11.72 10.60 -5.87
C GLY A 14 -10.92 10.02 -7.04
N ASP A 15 -10.01 9.07 -6.83
CA ASP A 15 -9.11 8.56 -7.88
C ASP A 15 -9.53 7.14 -8.31
N LEU A 16 -10.64 7.03 -9.04
CA LEU A 16 -11.11 5.75 -9.63
C LEU A 16 -10.02 5.06 -10.47
N ASP A 17 -9.12 5.85 -11.06
CA ASP A 17 -7.95 5.36 -11.80
C ASP A 17 -7.03 4.53 -10.91
N VAL A 18 -6.88 4.87 -9.63
CA VAL A 18 -6.07 4.08 -8.68
C VAL A 18 -6.69 2.71 -8.47
N ILE A 19 -8.00 2.64 -8.27
CA ILE A 19 -8.70 1.36 -8.08
C ILE A 19 -8.56 0.47 -9.31
N GLU A 20 -8.74 1.02 -10.51
CA GLU A 20 -8.58 0.26 -11.75
C GLU A 20 -7.14 -0.25 -11.92
N ARG A 21 -6.13 0.61 -11.70
CA ARG A 21 -4.71 0.24 -11.81
C ARG A 21 -4.35 -0.86 -10.83
N LEU A 22 -4.73 -0.74 -9.56
CA LEU A 22 -4.49 -1.76 -8.55
C LEU A 22 -5.20 -3.09 -8.85
N SER A 23 -6.40 -3.05 -9.45
CA SER A 23 -7.14 -4.26 -9.82
C SER A 23 -6.45 -5.10 -10.90
N ARG A 24 -5.55 -4.48 -11.70
CA ARG A 24 -4.77 -5.17 -12.74
C ARG A 24 -3.52 -5.86 -12.20
N GLN A 25 -3.12 -5.57 -10.96
CA GLN A 25 -1.94 -6.17 -10.35
C GLN A 25 -2.20 -7.63 -9.99
N ALA A 26 -1.21 -8.50 -10.23
CA ALA A 26 -1.30 -9.92 -9.91
C ALA A 26 -1.23 -10.15 -8.39
N HIS A 27 -0.38 -9.41 -7.69
CA HIS A 27 -0.16 -9.57 -6.24
C HIS A 27 -1.18 -8.78 -5.41
N GLN A 28 -2.42 -9.25 -5.39
CA GLN A 28 -3.52 -8.59 -4.65
C GLN A 28 -3.59 -9.03 -3.19
N VAL A 29 -4.07 -8.16 -2.30
CA VAL A 29 -4.33 -8.47 -0.89
C VAL A 29 -5.58 -9.35 -0.72
N ARG A 30 -5.51 -10.36 0.16
CA ARG A 30 -6.69 -11.08 0.68
C ARG A 30 -7.02 -10.59 2.09
N PHE A 31 -8.26 -10.17 2.29
CA PHE A 31 -8.80 -9.86 3.62
C PHE A 31 -9.55 -11.05 4.22
N PRO A 32 -9.57 -11.22 5.55
CA PRO A 32 -8.87 -10.43 6.57
C PRO A 32 -7.47 -10.96 6.89
N THR A 33 -6.94 -11.93 6.14
CA THR A 33 -5.65 -12.58 6.47
C THR A 33 -4.42 -11.72 6.12
N TRP A 34 -4.60 -10.71 5.28
CA TRP A 34 -3.53 -9.86 4.76
C TRP A 34 -2.44 -10.65 4.02
N LEU A 35 -2.79 -11.77 3.42
CA LEU A 35 -1.89 -12.55 2.57
C LEU A 35 -2.03 -12.15 1.12
N CYS A 36 -0.94 -12.25 0.37
CA CYS A 36 -0.93 -12.05 -1.06
C CYS A 36 -1.67 -13.19 -1.74
N SER A 37 -2.50 -12.83 -2.72
CA SER A 37 -3.32 -13.78 -3.45
C SER A 37 -2.55 -14.59 -4.50
N TYR A 38 -1.37 -14.14 -4.88
CA TYR A 38 -0.54 -14.79 -5.88
C TYR A 38 0.49 -15.74 -5.27
N ASP A 39 1.25 -15.25 -4.27
CA ASP A 39 2.38 -15.99 -3.69
C ASP A 39 2.14 -16.49 -2.24
N GLY A 40 1.03 -16.10 -1.61
CA GLY A 40 0.70 -16.50 -0.24
C GLY A 40 1.51 -15.82 0.86
N GLN A 41 2.45 -14.93 0.52
CA GLN A 41 3.28 -14.20 1.48
C GLN A 41 2.49 -13.10 2.20
N GLN A 42 3.08 -12.50 3.23
CA GLN A 42 2.52 -11.32 3.87
C GLN A 42 2.43 -10.16 2.87
N TRP A 43 1.22 -9.69 2.60
CA TRP A 43 1.00 -8.54 1.72
C TRP A 43 1.22 -7.22 2.50
N PRO A 44 1.88 -6.19 1.95
CA PRO A 44 2.47 -6.14 0.61
C PRO A 44 3.79 -6.91 0.56
N CYS A 45 3.83 -7.91 -0.31
CA CYS A 45 5.06 -8.64 -0.64
C CYS A 45 5.91 -7.82 -1.60
N GLU A 46 7.18 -8.19 -1.80
CA GLU A 46 8.11 -7.38 -2.59
C GLU A 46 7.63 -7.07 -4.03
N PRO A 47 7.01 -8.00 -4.77
CA PRO A 47 6.40 -7.69 -6.06
C PRO A 47 5.25 -6.67 -5.95
N ALA A 48 4.35 -6.84 -4.96
CA ALA A 48 3.26 -5.89 -4.73
C ALA A 48 3.79 -4.49 -4.40
N ARG A 49 4.86 -4.39 -3.61
CA ARG A 49 5.51 -3.10 -3.30
C ARG A 49 6.02 -2.41 -4.55
N SER A 50 6.68 -3.18 -5.41
CA SER A 50 7.21 -2.70 -6.70
C SER A 50 6.08 -2.21 -7.61
N ASP A 51 5.03 -3.02 -7.78
CA ASP A 51 3.86 -2.67 -8.60
C ASP A 51 3.17 -1.40 -8.08
N LEU A 52 2.97 -1.28 -6.76
CA LEU A 52 2.39 -0.10 -6.11
C LEU A 52 3.20 1.17 -6.40
N LEU A 53 4.53 1.11 -6.27
CA LEU A 53 5.39 2.27 -6.52
C LEU A 53 5.42 2.68 -7.98
N LEU A 54 5.45 1.70 -8.89
CA LEU A 54 5.41 1.95 -10.33
C LEU A 54 4.09 2.63 -10.74
N ASP A 55 2.97 2.19 -10.17
CA ASP A 55 1.67 2.73 -10.54
C ASP A 55 1.34 4.08 -9.89
N LEU A 56 1.62 4.22 -8.60
CA LEU A 56 1.12 5.35 -7.81
C LEU A 56 2.20 6.37 -7.46
N GLY A 57 3.47 5.97 -7.45
CA GLY A 57 4.57 6.77 -6.93
C GLY A 57 4.56 6.90 -5.41
N TRP A 58 5.69 7.34 -4.85
CA TRP A 58 5.98 7.30 -3.41
C TRP A 58 4.90 7.91 -2.50
N ILE A 59 4.43 9.13 -2.80
CA ILE A 59 3.47 9.84 -1.93
C ILE A 59 2.11 9.14 -1.91
N LYS A 60 1.57 8.77 -3.08
CA LYS A 60 0.28 8.09 -3.16
C LYS A 60 0.34 6.70 -2.53
N VAL A 61 1.44 5.96 -2.71
CA VAL A 61 1.67 4.68 -2.02
C VAL A 61 1.70 4.85 -0.51
N ALA A 62 2.41 5.85 0.02
CA ALA A 62 2.48 6.07 1.47
C ALA A 62 1.08 6.34 2.08
N ILE A 63 0.27 7.19 1.43
CA ILE A 63 -1.11 7.48 1.86
C ILE A 63 -1.96 6.20 1.81
N TYR A 64 -1.89 5.49 0.69
CA TYR A 64 -2.62 4.25 0.46
C TYR A 64 -2.26 3.17 1.48
N CYS A 65 -0.98 3.03 1.83
CA CYS A 65 -0.54 2.05 2.82
C CYS A 65 -0.84 2.46 4.27
N ALA A 66 -0.88 3.76 4.59
CA ALA A 66 -1.32 4.26 5.90
C ALA A 66 -2.79 3.94 6.18
N VAL A 67 -3.62 4.12 5.17
CA VAL A 67 -5.01 3.67 5.15
C VAL A 67 -5.10 2.16 5.46
N LEU A 68 -4.36 1.35 4.70
CA LEU A 68 -4.39 -0.09 4.91
C LEU A 68 -3.86 -0.50 6.28
N MET A 69 -2.83 0.17 6.80
CA MET A 69 -2.33 -0.06 8.15
C MET A 69 -3.42 0.13 9.21
N GLU A 70 -4.23 1.20 9.14
CA GLU A 70 -5.34 1.42 10.07
C GLU A 70 -6.30 0.24 10.06
N ARG A 71 -6.70 -0.23 8.88
CA ARG A 71 -7.57 -1.40 8.77
C ARG A 71 -6.91 -2.65 9.34
N ALA A 72 -5.63 -2.84 9.06
CA ALA A 72 -4.86 -4.00 9.53
C ALA A 72 -4.80 -4.06 11.07
N THR A 73 -4.88 -2.93 11.77
CA THR A 73 -4.94 -2.95 13.25
C THR A 73 -6.14 -3.72 13.80
N LYS A 74 -7.25 -3.78 13.06
CA LYS A 74 -8.47 -4.50 13.46
C LYS A 74 -8.38 -5.98 13.15
N ASP A 75 -7.83 -6.32 11.99
CA ASP A 75 -7.75 -7.69 11.49
C ASP A 75 -6.54 -8.47 12.06
N LEU A 76 -5.43 -7.78 12.32
CA LEU A 76 -4.16 -8.34 12.82
C LEU A 76 -3.92 -7.92 14.27
N SER A 77 -4.87 -8.20 15.15
CA SER A 77 -4.85 -7.74 16.54
C SER A 77 -3.66 -8.24 17.38
N SER A 78 -2.95 -9.28 16.92
CA SER A 78 -1.74 -9.80 17.56
C SER A 78 -0.47 -9.05 17.19
N SER A 79 -0.50 -8.23 16.13
CA SER A 79 0.65 -7.45 15.68
C SER A 79 0.76 -6.14 16.47
N THR A 80 1.99 -5.78 16.81
CA THR A 80 2.31 -4.51 17.44
C THR A 80 2.20 -3.34 16.44
N PRO A 81 1.96 -2.11 16.90
CA PRO A 81 1.97 -0.93 16.04
C PRO A 81 3.29 -0.77 15.24
N LYS A 82 4.42 -1.16 15.84
CA LYS A 82 5.74 -1.11 15.19
C LYS A 82 5.82 -2.08 14.02
N GLU A 83 5.39 -3.34 14.20
CA GLU A 83 5.40 -4.35 13.13
C GLU A 83 4.50 -3.94 11.97
N LEU A 84 3.33 -3.35 12.26
CA LEU A 84 2.43 -2.83 11.24
C LEU A 84 3.07 -1.64 10.50
N TRP A 85 3.72 -0.72 11.20
CA TRP A 85 4.43 0.40 10.57
C TRP A 85 5.56 -0.08 9.65
N GLN A 86 6.39 -1.02 10.10
CA GLN A 86 7.48 -1.59 9.29
C GLN A 86 6.95 -2.29 8.03
N ARG A 87 5.84 -3.02 8.19
CA ARG A 87 5.21 -3.75 7.08
C ARG A 87 4.58 -2.84 6.03
N PHE A 88 3.86 -1.80 6.46
CA PHE A 88 3.06 -0.98 5.55
C PHE A 88 3.73 0.33 5.14
N ILE A 89 4.54 0.97 5.99
CA ILE A 89 4.99 2.35 5.80
C ILE A 89 6.48 2.47 5.51
N GLU A 90 7.34 1.75 6.22
CA GLU A 90 8.80 1.92 6.17
C GLU A 90 9.37 1.90 4.75
N TRP A 91 8.85 1.01 3.90
CA TRP A 91 9.31 0.86 2.50
C TRP A 91 8.75 1.91 1.53
N THR A 92 7.76 2.71 1.96
CA THR A 92 7.12 3.75 1.11
C THR A 92 7.89 5.07 1.11
N GLU A 93 8.98 5.13 1.87
CA GLU A 93 9.87 6.27 1.88
C GLU A 93 10.79 6.28 0.65
N PRO A 94 10.85 7.37 -0.13
CA PRO A 94 11.80 7.47 -1.23
C PRO A 94 13.24 7.47 -0.68
N PRO A 95 14.21 6.94 -1.45
CA PRO A 95 15.62 7.05 -1.12
C PRO A 95 16.01 8.49 -0.81
N HIS A 96 16.94 8.69 0.13
CA HIS A 96 17.36 10.00 0.61
C HIS A 96 17.75 10.97 -0.54
N GLU A 97 18.37 10.46 -1.59
CA GLU A 97 18.74 11.23 -2.78
C GLU A 97 17.50 11.76 -3.53
N ALA A 98 16.51 10.90 -3.79
CA ALA A 98 15.26 11.29 -4.43
C ALA A 98 14.46 12.27 -3.58
N ARG A 99 14.44 12.09 -2.26
CA ARG A 99 13.82 13.01 -1.30
C ARG A 99 14.44 14.40 -1.37
N ASN A 100 15.77 14.49 -1.38
CA ASN A 100 16.49 15.75 -1.47
C ASN A 100 16.27 16.46 -2.81
N LEU A 101 16.14 15.72 -3.91
CA LEU A 101 15.79 16.28 -5.22
C LEU A 101 14.38 16.89 -5.21
N LEU A 102 13.39 16.18 -4.65
CA LEU A 102 12.01 16.69 -4.54
C LEU A 102 11.95 17.98 -3.70
N LEU A 103 12.65 18.03 -2.56
CA LEU A 103 12.66 19.20 -1.69
C LEU A 103 13.35 20.42 -2.31
N ARG A 104 14.34 20.19 -3.20
CA ARG A 104 15.05 21.27 -3.92
C ARG A 104 14.26 21.84 -5.10
N GLN A 105 13.37 21.07 -5.71
CA GLN A 105 12.55 21.53 -6.85
C GLN A 105 11.38 22.42 -6.43
N THR A 106 11.03 22.41 -5.14
CA THR A 106 9.93 23.20 -4.56
C THR A 106 10.39 24.50 -3.88
N ALA A 107 11.68 24.85 -3.97
CA ALA A 107 12.29 26.06 -3.41
C ALA A 107 12.66 27.06 -4.51
#